data_AF-A0A9W8MEH5-F1
#
_entry.id   AF-A0A9W8MEH5-F1
#
_cell.length_a   1.000
_cell.length_b   1.000
_cell.length_c   1.000
_cell.angle_alpha   90.00
_cell.angle_beta   90.00
_cell.angle_gamma   90.00
#
_symmetry.space_group_name_H-M   'P 1'
#
loop_
_entity.id
_entity.type
_entity.pdbx_description
1 polymer ?
#
loop_
_entity_poly.entity_id
_entity_poly.type
_entity_poly.pdbx_seq_one_letter_code
_entity_poly.pdbx_strand_id
1 'polypeptide(L)'
;MKGTEDICSIGNCTATSYVPTAQVASQQGAYLARVLHQLAKKDRLEKELTNLESLDLEGDEEKARVQKEIAVTQSKISKIQPKPFHYSHQGTLAYIGSEKAIANLPFMNGNIASGGVATFLFWHNAYLSTLFSLRNRTLVATDWLKVKLFGHDVSRE
;
A
#
# COMPACT_ATOMS: atom_id res chain seq x y z
N MET A 1 0.19 16.39 -4.90
CA MET A 1 -0.10 17.75 -5.40
C MET A 1 -0.49 18.62 -4.22
N LYS A 2 0.14 19.79 -4.06
CA LYS A 2 -0.36 20.82 -3.13
C LYS A 2 -1.35 21.66 -3.93
N GLY A 3 -2.63 21.72 -3.53
CA GLY A 3 -3.60 22.62 -4.17
C GLY A 3 -5.06 22.18 -4.18
N THR A 4 -5.38 20.91 -3.88
CA THR A 4 -6.77 20.46 -3.78
C THR A 4 -6.91 19.35 -2.73
N GLU A 5 -8.02 19.35 -2.00
CA GLU A 5 -8.26 18.42 -0.88
C GLU A 5 -8.91 17.10 -1.34
N ASP A 6 -9.59 17.11 -2.50
CA ASP A 6 -10.42 15.99 -2.96
C ASP A 6 -9.78 15.12 -4.05
N ILE A 7 -8.62 15.51 -4.58
CA ILE A 7 -7.94 14.76 -5.67
C ILE A 7 -6.67 14.09 -5.16
N CYS A 8 -6.66 12.77 -5.26
CA CYS A 8 -5.50 11.94 -4.94
C CYS A 8 -4.83 11.39 -6.20
N SER A 9 -3.49 11.33 -6.21
CA SER A 9 -2.70 10.73 -7.28
C SER A 9 -1.60 9.84 -6.68
N ILE A 10 -1.31 8.71 -7.33
CA ILE A 10 -0.30 7.73 -6.90
C ILE A 10 0.46 7.16 -8.11
N GLY A 11 1.67 6.67 -7.90
CA GLY A 11 2.50 6.07 -8.94
C GLY A 11 3.10 7.08 -9.91
N ASN A 12 3.32 6.66 -11.15
CA ASN A 12 4.12 7.42 -12.13
C ASN A 12 3.45 8.71 -12.64
N CYS A 13 2.15 8.89 -12.40
CA CYS A 13 1.47 10.16 -12.70
C CYS A 13 1.76 11.26 -11.65
N THR A 14 2.48 10.92 -10.58
CA THR A 14 2.79 11.87 -9.49
C THR A 14 4.16 12.51 -9.68
N ALA A 15 4.25 13.81 -9.40
CA ALA A 15 5.51 14.52 -9.24
C ALA A 15 6.06 14.30 -7.81
N THR A 16 6.66 13.13 -7.55
CA THR A 16 7.32 12.83 -6.26
C THR A 16 8.82 12.62 -6.45
N SER A 17 9.61 12.80 -5.39
CA SER A 17 11.05 12.54 -5.42
C SER A 17 11.42 11.05 -5.41
N TYR A 18 10.42 10.17 -5.33
CA TYR A 18 10.63 8.72 -5.30
C TYR A 18 10.80 8.15 -6.71
N VAL A 19 11.51 7.03 -6.80
CA VAL A 19 11.75 6.35 -8.08
C VAL A 19 10.44 5.83 -8.71
N PRO A 20 10.26 5.94 -10.04
CA PRO A 20 9.03 5.53 -10.72
C PRO A 20 8.96 4.00 -10.86
N THR A 21 8.67 3.32 -9.75
CA THR A 21 8.64 1.84 -9.65
C THR A 21 7.29 1.34 -9.16
N ALA A 22 6.94 0.10 -9.55
CA ALA A 22 5.73 -0.57 -9.07
C ALA A 22 5.71 -0.69 -7.54
N GLN A 23 6.88 -0.81 -6.89
CA GLN A 23 6.98 -0.88 -5.45
C GLN A 23 6.53 0.43 -4.77
N VAL A 24 6.99 1.58 -5.28
CA VAL A 24 6.57 2.90 -4.78
C VAL A 24 5.07 3.06 -4.99
N ALA A 25 4.57 2.76 -6.19
CA ALA A 25 3.14 2.86 -6.51
C ALA A 25 2.28 1.97 -5.59
N SER A 26 2.70 0.73 -5.33
CA SER A 26 2.00 -0.19 -4.43
C SER A 26 1.97 0.31 -2.99
N GLN A 27 3.08 0.86 -2.48
CA GLN A 27 3.12 1.41 -1.13
C GLN A 27 2.28 2.68 -1.00
N GLN A 28 2.32 3.55 -2.02
CA GLN A 28 1.48 4.75 -2.08
C GLN A 28 -0.01 4.38 -2.10
N GLY A 29 -0.40 3.35 -2.87
CA GLY A 29 -1.78 2.86 -2.89
C GLY A 29 -2.24 2.30 -1.54
N ALA A 30 -1.41 1.48 -0.89
CA ALA A 30 -1.72 0.95 0.43
C ALA A 30 -1.82 2.06 1.51
N TYR A 31 -0.95 3.07 1.42
CA TYR A 31 -1.03 4.25 2.27
C TYR A 31 -2.32 5.04 2.05
N LEU A 32 -2.65 5.33 0.79
CA LEU A 32 -3.86 6.08 0.42
C LEU A 32 -5.12 5.37 0.94
N ALA A 33 -5.20 4.05 0.80
CA ALA A 33 -6.31 3.27 1.32
C ALA A 33 -6.48 3.44 2.85
N ARG A 34 -5.38 3.46 3.60
CA ARG A 34 -5.42 3.70 5.06
C ARG A 34 -5.88 5.11 5.39
N VAL A 35 -5.42 6.11 4.63
CA VAL A 35 -5.84 7.51 4.80
C VAL A 35 -7.33 7.64 4.54
N LEU A 36 -7.84 7.11 3.42
CA LEU A 36 -9.26 7.15 3.08
C LEU A 36 -10.12 6.46 4.15
N HIS A 37 -9.64 5.34 4.71
CA HIS A 37 -10.33 4.68 5.81
C HIS A 37 -10.37 5.54 7.10
N GLN A 38 -9.27 6.25 7.41
CA GLN A 38 -9.23 7.17 8.54
C GLN A 38 -10.15 8.38 8.34
N LEU A 39 -10.19 8.94 7.12
CA LEU A 39 -11.09 10.03 6.76
C LEU A 39 -12.56 9.59 6.89
N ALA A 40 -12.93 8.44 6.32
CA ALA A 40 -14.29 7.90 6.46
C ALA A 40 -14.69 7.68 7.93
N LYS A 41 -13.74 7.30 8.81
CA LYS A 41 -14.00 7.21 10.25
C LYS A 41 -14.20 8.59 10.90
N LYS A 42 -13.41 9.58 10.48
CA LYS A 42 -13.54 10.96 10.94
C LYS A 42 -14.90 11.53 10.54
N ASP A 43 -15.31 11.38 9.29
CA ASP A 43 -16.60 11.86 8.77
C ASP A 43 -17.80 11.25 9.54
N ARG A 44 -17.70 9.98 9.93
CA ARG A 44 -18.73 9.32 10.76
C ARG A 44 -18.84 9.93 12.15
N LEU A 45 -17.70 10.22 12.78
CA LEU A 45 -17.66 10.85 14.10
C LEU A 45 -18.12 12.31 14.05
N GLU A 46 -17.81 13.03 12.97
CA GLU A 46 -18.31 14.40 12.77
C GLU A 46 -19.82 14.43 12.61
N LYS A 47 -20.41 13.48 11.86
CA LYS A 47 -21.87 13.33 11.80
C LYS A 47 -22.50 13.00 13.16
N GLU A 48 -21.88 12.12 13.94
CA GLU A 48 -22.33 11.81 15.30
C GLU A 48 -22.26 13.04 16.21
N LEU A 49 -21.18 13.82 16.11
CA LEU A 49 -21.02 15.08 16.83
C LEU A 49 -22.12 16.08 16.47
N THR A 50 -22.40 16.28 15.18
CA THR A 50 -23.47 17.17 14.73
C THR A 50 -24.84 16.72 15.24
N ASN A 51 -25.11 15.41 15.24
CA ASN A 51 -26.35 14.88 15.79
C ASN A 51 -26.47 15.20 17.28
N LEU A 52 -25.42 14.93 18.07
CA LEU A 52 -25.36 15.22 19.50
C LEU A 52 -25.54 16.71 19.83
N GLU A 53 -24.96 17.59 19.01
CA GLU A 53 -25.08 19.05 19.16
C GLU A 53 -26.49 19.56 18.80
N SER A 54 -27.23 18.85 17.95
CA SER A 54 -28.58 19.22 17.53
C SER A 54 -29.70 18.77 18.48
N LEU A 55 -29.40 17.96 19.50
CA LEU A 55 -30.38 17.54 20.50
C LEU A 55 -30.73 18.70 21.43
N ASP A 56 -32.00 19.11 21.42
CA ASP A 56 -32.53 20.06 22.41
C ASP A 56 -32.97 19.28 23.66
N LEU A 57 -32.29 19.53 24.78
CA LEU A 57 -32.45 18.76 26.02
C LEU A 57 -33.06 19.64 27.10
N GLU A 58 -34.11 19.16 27.75
CA GLU A 58 -34.85 19.92 28.77
C GLU A 58 -34.35 19.68 30.22
N GLY A 59 -33.34 18.81 30.43
CA GLY A 59 -32.81 18.46 31.76
C GLY A 59 -31.29 18.66 31.94
N ASP A 60 -30.88 19.22 33.09
CA ASP A 60 -29.46 19.52 33.40
C ASP A 60 -28.56 18.27 33.46
N GLU A 61 -29.06 17.15 33.98
CA GLU A 61 -28.28 15.89 34.01
C GLU A 61 -28.03 15.34 32.60
N GLU A 62 -29.01 15.44 31.71
CA GLU A 62 -28.91 14.94 30.34
C GLU A 62 -27.96 15.83 29.50
N LYS A 63 -28.03 17.16 29.70
CA LYS A 63 -27.06 18.11 29.13
C LYS A 63 -25.64 17.79 29.54
N ALA A 64 -25.40 17.49 30.82
CA ALA A 64 -24.07 17.14 31.32
C ALA A 64 -23.53 15.84 30.70
N ARG A 65 -24.38 14.83 30.49
CA ARG A 65 -24.00 13.58 29.81
C ARG A 65 -23.62 13.81 28.36
N VAL A 66 -24.46 14.52 27.61
CA VAL A 66 -24.22 14.80 26.19
C VAL A 66 -22.97 15.67 25.99
N GLN A 67 -22.74 16.68 26.84
CA GLN A 67 -21.50 17.47 26.80
C GLN A 67 -20.25 16.60 27.01
N LYS A 68 -20.31 15.62 27.90
CA LYS A 68 -19.21 14.67 28.11
C LYS A 68 -18.98 13.80 26.87
N GLU A 69 -20.04 13.35 26.21
CA GLU A 69 -19.95 12.58 24.96
C GLU A 69 -19.40 13.42 23.81
N ILE A 70 -19.84 14.66 23.66
CA ILE A 70 -19.30 15.65 22.71
C ILE A 70 -17.79 15.81 22.92
N ALA A 71 -17.35 16.06 24.16
CA ALA A 71 -15.92 16.23 24.48
C ALA A 71 -15.10 14.98 24.15
N VAL A 72 -15.64 13.78 24.43
CA VAL A 72 -14.99 12.51 24.08
C VAL A 72 -14.91 12.34 22.56
N THR A 73 -15.98 12.66 21.83
CA THR A 73 -16.04 12.55 20.36
C THR A 73 -15.10 13.54 19.69
N GLN A 74 -15.03 14.79 20.16
CA GLN A 74 -14.04 15.77 19.72
C GLN A 74 -12.60 15.29 19.97
N SER A 75 -12.33 14.66 21.13
CA SER A 75 -11.03 14.04 21.42
C SER A 75 -10.72 12.86 20.48
N LYS A 76 -11.73 12.10 20.04
CA LYS A 76 -11.54 11.02 19.05
C LYS A 76 -11.21 11.59 17.67
N ILE A 77 -11.90 12.65 17.25
CA ILE A 77 -11.69 13.30 15.94
C ILE A 77 -10.27 13.88 15.87
N SER A 78 -9.82 14.61 16.89
CA SER A 78 -8.50 15.24 16.90
C SER A 78 -7.33 14.25 16.86
N LYS A 79 -7.54 13.02 17.34
CA LYS A 79 -6.56 11.91 17.27
C LYS A 79 -6.43 11.32 15.86
N ILE A 80 -7.41 11.52 14.98
CA ILE A 80 -7.37 10.99 13.61
C ILE A 80 -6.57 11.96 12.75
N GLN A 81 -5.25 11.77 12.74
CA GLN A 81 -4.34 12.48 11.85
C GLN A 81 -3.46 11.48 11.08
N PRO A 82 -3.61 11.36 9.76
CA PRO A 82 -2.76 10.49 8.97
C PRO A 82 -1.31 11.00 9.00
N LYS A 83 -0.37 10.12 9.31
CA LYS A 83 1.07 10.43 9.25
C LYS A 83 1.50 10.58 7.79
N PRO A 84 2.47 11.47 7.46
CA PRO A 84 2.96 11.60 6.08
C PRO A 84 3.49 10.27 5.50
N PHE A 85 3.29 10.08 4.20
CA PHE A 85 3.81 8.91 3.49
C PHE A 85 5.34 8.89 3.48
N HIS A 86 5.92 7.76 3.90
CA HIS A 86 7.35 7.50 3.81
C HIS A 86 7.57 6.21 3.01
N TYR A 87 8.37 6.31 1.94
CA TYR A 87 8.74 5.14 1.15
C TYR A 87 9.75 4.28 1.91
N SER A 88 9.52 2.97 1.94
CA SER A 88 10.47 1.98 2.44
C SER A 88 11.01 1.15 1.28
N HIS A 89 12.28 1.31 0.94
CA HIS A 89 12.93 0.49 -0.09
C HIS A 89 13.06 -0.96 0.38
N GLN A 90 12.68 -1.92 -0.48
CA GLN A 90 12.64 -3.35 -0.15
C GLN A 90 13.69 -4.13 -0.96
N GLY A 91 14.56 -3.40 -1.66
CA GLY A 91 15.57 -3.96 -2.55
C GLY A 91 15.18 -3.89 -4.02
N THR A 92 16.13 -4.31 -4.85
CA THR A 92 16.01 -4.35 -6.31
C THR A 92 16.39 -5.73 -6.81
N LEU A 93 15.65 -6.22 -7.80
CA LEU A 93 15.77 -7.55 -8.36
C LEU A 93 15.86 -7.43 -9.88
N ALA A 94 16.85 -8.05 -10.50
CA ALA A 94 17.05 -8.02 -11.94
C ALA A 94 17.43 -9.41 -12.47
N TYR A 95 16.65 -9.92 -13.44
CA TYR A 95 17.04 -11.09 -14.22
C TYR A 95 18.09 -10.68 -15.25
N ILE A 96 19.18 -11.45 -15.35
CA ILE A 96 20.31 -11.13 -16.24
C ILE A 96 20.51 -12.15 -17.37
N GLY A 97 19.57 -13.07 -17.55
CA GLY A 97 19.70 -14.16 -18.53
C GLY A 97 20.40 -15.39 -17.95
N SER A 98 20.41 -16.47 -18.74
CA SER A 98 21.10 -17.72 -18.43
C SER A 98 20.80 -18.27 -17.03
N GLU A 99 19.53 -18.21 -16.61
CA GLU A 99 19.08 -18.68 -15.29
C GLU A 99 19.83 -18.02 -14.10
N LYS A 100 20.27 -16.77 -14.29
CA LYS A 100 20.92 -15.97 -13.25
C LYS A 100 20.13 -14.70 -13.00
N ALA A 101 20.11 -14.28 -11.74
CA ALA A 101 19.55 -13.01 -11.32
C ALA A 101 20.50 -12.31 -10.36
N ILE A 102 20.34 -11.00 -10.23
CA ILE A 102 20.99 -10.15 -9.25
C ILE A 102 19.92 -9.61 -8.32
N ALA A 103 20.17 -9.69 -7.02
CA ALA A 103 19.32 -9.14 -5.97
C ALA A 103 20.17 -8.21 -5.11
N ASN A 104 19.69 -7.00 -4.89
CA ASN A 104 20.25 -6.06 -3.94
C ASN A 104 19.20 -5.80 -2.87
N LEU A 105 19.39 -6.37 -1.67
CA LEU A 105 18.41 -6.28 -0.59
C LEU A 105 18.96 -5.44 0.57
N PRO A 106 18.15 -4.54 1.15
CA PRO A 106 18.53 -3.85 2.37
C PRO A 106 18.54 -4.85 3.53
N PHE A 107 19.66 -4.98 4.23
CA PHE A 107 19.79 -5.86 5.38
C PHE A 107 20.53 -5.14 6.51
N MET A 108 19.87 -5.07 7.67
CA MET A 108 20.34 -4.30 8.83
C MET A 108 20.69 -2.85 8.44
N ASN A 109 21.98 -2.49 8.49
CA ASN A 109 22.50 -1.14 8.20
C ASN A 109 23.21 -1.06 6.83
N GLY A 110 23.09 -2.08 6.00
CA GLY A 110 23.78 -2.16 4.71
C GLY A 110 22.90 -2.73 3.61
N ASN A 111 23.51 -2.88 2.43
CA ASN A 111 22.90 -3.53 1.29
C ASN A 111 23.66 -4.82 0.99
N ILE A 112 22.95 -5.93 0.92
CA ILE A 112 23.52 -7.22 0.50
C ILE A 112 23.18 -7.42 -0.97
N ALA A 113 24.22 -7.38 -1.80
CA ALA A 113 24.13 -7.78 -3.20
C ALA A 113 24.49 -9.26 -3.34
N SER A 114 23.59 -10.03 -3.96
CA SER A 114 23.78 -11.45 -4.28
C SER A 114 23.46 -11.67 -5.75
N GLY A 115 24.22 -12.55 -6.42
CA GLY A 115 23.99 -12.88 -7.81
C GLY A 115 24.26 -14.35 -8.10
N GLY A 116 23.51 -14.92 -9.03
CA GLY A 116 23.69 -16.30 -9.48
C GLY A 116 22.38 -17.09 -9.60
N VAL A 117 22.51 -18.42 -9.66
CA VAL A 117 21.39 -19.35 -9.86
C VAL A 117 20.51 -19.45 -8.61
N ALA A 118 21.10 -19.42 -7.41
CA ALA A 118 20.33 -19.38 -6.16
C ALA A 118 19.48 -18.10 -6.07
N THR A 119 20.07 -16.95 -6.45
CA THR A 119 19.37 -15.67 -6.55
C THR A 119 18.27 -15.69 -7.60
N PHE A 120 18.44 -16.44 -8.70
CA PHE A 120 17.42 -16.64 -9.71
C PHE A 120 16.21 -17.43 -9.19
N LEU A 121 16.43 -18.49 -8.41
CA LEU A 121 15.33 -19.19 -7.75
C LEU A 121 14.61 -18.28 -6.75
N PHE A 122 15.35 -17.48 -5.99
CA PHE A 122 14.77 -16.47 -5.11
C PHE A 122 13.92 -15.46 -5.90
N TRP A 123 14.44 -14.96 -7.02
CA TRP A 123 13.75 -14.04 -7.92
C TRP A 123 12.41 -14.61 -8.40
N HIS A 124 12.37 -15.85 -8.87
CA HIS A 124 11.13 -16.51 -9.27
C HIS A 124 10.09 -16.58 -8.14
N ASN A 125 10.51 -16.96 -6.94
CA ASN A 125 9.62 -17.05 -5.78
C ASN A 125 9.10 -15.68 -5.33
N ALA A 126 9.97 -14.66 -5.33
CA ALA A 126 9.59 -13.29 -5.01
C ALA A 126 8.53 -12.77 -5.99
N TYR A 127 8.74 -12.95 -7.30
CA TYR A 127 7.78 -12.50 -8.32
C TYR A 127 6.44 -13.23 -8.22
N LEU A 128 6.44 -14.56 -8.02
CA LEU A 128 5.20 -15.30 -7.78
C LEU A 128 4.45 -14.78 -6.55
N SER A 129 5.17 -14.44 -5.49
CA SER A 129 4.57 -13.93 -4.26
C SER A 129 3.97 -12.53 -4.44
N THR A 130 4.55 -11.69 -5.31
CA THR A 130 4.03 -10.34 -5.62
C THR A 130 2.80 -10.33 -6.51
N LEU A 131 2.48 -11.42 -7.21
CA LEU A 131 1.26 -11.50 -8.02
C LEU A 131 0.01 -11.42 -7.14
N PHE A 132 -0.96 -10.61 -7.54
CA PHE A 132 -2.16 -10.32 -6.74
C PHE A 132 -3.13 -11.50 -6.57
N SER A 133 -3.20 -12.43 -7.52
CA SER A 133 -4.21 -13.50 -7.54
C SER A 133 -3.60 -14.90 -7.66
N LEU A 134 -4.24 -15.88 -7.02
CA LEU A 134 -3.85 -17.29 -7.13
C LEU A 134 -3.92 -17.78 -8.58
N ARG A 135 -4.94 -17.33 -9.33
CA ARG A 135 -5.07 -17.66 -10.76
C ARG A 135 -3.84 -17.20 -11.55
N ASN A 136 -3.40 -15.96 -11.38
CA ASN A 136 -2.22 -15.47 -12.10
C ASN A 136 -0.95 -16.18 -11.64
N ARG A 137 -0.83 -16.48 -10.34
CA ARG A 137 0.30 -17.26 -9.80
C ARG A 137 0.39 -18.64 -10.44
N THR A 138 -0.72 -19.38 -10.50
CA THR A 138 -0.75 -20.71 -11.13
C THR A 138 -0.47 -20.63 -12.62
N LEU A 139 -1.07 -19.66 -13.33
CA LEU A 139 -0.82 -19.47 -14.77
C LEU A 139 0.67 -19.24 -15.05
N VAL A 140 1.30 -18.30 -14.34
CA VAL A 140 2.73 -17.99 -14.51
C VAL A 140 3.60 -19.19 -14.13
N ALA A 141 3.30 -19.89 -13.03
CA ALA A 141 4.04 -21.08 -12.64
C ALA A 141 3.94 -22.20 -13.67
N THR A 142 2.76 -22.43 -14.25
CA THR A 142 2.59 -23.42 -15.32
C THR A 142 3.29 -23.01 -16.61
N ASP A 143 3.36 -21.72 -16.91
CA ASP A 143 4.06 -21.20 -18.08
C ASP A 143 5.57 -21.41 -17.96
N TRP A 144 6.17 -21.09 -16.80
CA TRP A 144 7.57 -21.38 -16.52
C TRP A 144 7.88 -22.88 -16.59
N LEU A 145 6.98 -23.74 -16.11
CA LEU A 145 7.14 -25.19 -16.23
C LEU A 145 7.11 -25.65 -17.69
N LYS A 146 6.18 -25.13 -18.50
CA LYS A 146 6.09 -25.45 -19.93
C LYS A 146 7.35 -25.02 -20.68
N VAL A 147 7.83 -23.79 -20.45
CA VAL A 147 9.07 -23.29 -21.05
C VAL A 147 10.26 -24.18 -20.70
N LYS A 148 10.32 -24.68 -19.45
CA LYS A 148 11.39 -25.58 -19.02
C LYS A 148 11.33 -26.96 -19.67
N LEU A 149 10.14 -27.49 -19.92
CA LEU A 149 9.94 -28.82 -20.51
C LEU A 149 10.00 -28.82 -22.04
N PHE A 150 9.45 -27.80 -22.68
CA PHE A 150 9.22 -27.75 -24.13
C PHE A 150 9.99 -26.63 -24.85
N GLY A 151 10.68 -25.75 -24.11
CA GLY A 151 11.29 -24.55 -24.66
C GLY A 151 10.28 -23.41 -24.83
N HIS A 152 10.78 -22.23 -25.20
CA HIS A 152 9.92 -21.09 -25.53
C HIS A 152 9.23 -21.34 -26.87
N ASP A 153 7.91 -21.20 -26.91
CA ASP A 153 7.19 -21.09 -28.17
C ASP A 153 7.41 -19.69 -28.75
N VAL A 154 8.09 -19.61 -29.90
CA VAL A 154 8.40 -18.37 -30.62
C VAL A 154 7.74 -18.36 -31.99
N SER A 155 6.69 -19.17 -32.18
CA SER A 155 5.93 -19.20 -33.42
C SER A 155 5.35 -17.81 -33.69
N ARG A 156 5.90 -17.13 -34.70
CA ARG A 156 5.37 -15.87 -35.22
C ARG A 156 4.38 -16.23 -36.32
N GLU A 157 3.16 -15.73 -36.20
CA GLU A 157 2.22 -15.66 -37.33
C GLU A 157 2.79 -14.77 -38.46
#